data_AF-A0A1P8AP72-F1
#
_entry.id   AF-A0A1P8AP72-F1
#
_cell.length_a   1.000
_cell.length_b   1.000
_cell.length_c   1.000
_cell.angle_alpha   90.00
_cell.angle_beta   90.00
_cell.angle_gamma   90.00
#
_symmetry.space_group_name_H-M   'P 1'
#
loop_
_entity.id
_entity.type
_entity.pdbx_description
1 polymer ?
#
loop_
_entity_poly.entity_id
_entity_poly.type
_entity_poly.pdbx_seq_one_letter_code
_entity_poly.pdbx_strand_id
1 'polypeptide(L)'
;MKLASSLVPHQWRLLTSPQLSLQAFIFSTASTTKSHTFWSPSLRQCRNLQTALSPIVSSSYLPTSYITQKQIEIPTSPVYILNPCLLQPWVSNFVFPLRQKHDFGFGLQEKQSPPVQEGLGAFQKLPMVMPSIDLYASALRKSKRVQPTKGIANIAKRERNRGAKQLDAFMKELALPLKGYMESFPRKKLLHPYERSLIDLTLGDGKYEEVLGKVDVLRKKVQSVGKEHASLCAKALSKKEAEERLSEGVEKLELVFQQQGGAVDDLLTIAKVLRAMPVVDLEMPTLCLVGAPNVGKSSLVRILSTGKPEICNYPFTTRGILMGHIVLNYQRFQVTDTPGLLRRCDEDRNNLEKLTLAVLTHLPTAVLYVHDLTGECGTSPSDQFQIYKEMKERFKDYLWIDAVSKCDLLGGSPVMYAKEDRSSDDAEIIKYRERGPDESIHVSVKTEQGLNELKNKVKEVLSSEMEKIQSGEKTDQSVATC
;
A
#
# COMPACT_ATOMS: atom_id res chain seq x y z
N MET A 1 -8.76 -47.41 57.58
CA MET A 1 -7.90 -46.99 58.72
C MET A 1 -7.71 -45.48 58.65
N LYS A 2 -7.67 -44.75 59.79
CA LYS A 2 -7.26 -43.34 60.01
C LYS A 2 -7.72 -42.30 58.94
N LEU A 3 -8.67 -41.38 59.14
CA LEU A 3 -8.96 -40.42 60.24
C LEU A 3 -7.85 -39.42 60.61
N ALA A 4 -7.97 -38.20 60.07
CA ALA A 4 -7.74 -36.86 60.68
C ALA A 4 -8.19 -35.79 59.63
N SER A 5 -8.90 -34.66 59.86
CA SER A 5 -9.04 -33.66 60.95
C SER A 5 -7.83 -32.70 61.09
N SER A 6 -7.94 -31.36 61.23
CA SER A 6 -9.10 -30.43 61.25
C SER A 6 -8.63 -28.97 61.49
N LEU A 7 -9.46 -27.95 61.13
CA LEU A 7 -9.54 -26.56 61.72
C LEU A 7 -8.26 -25.66 61.69
N VAL A 8 -8.19 -24.38 61.25
CA VAL A 8 -9.06 -23.16 61.31
C VAL A 8 -9.21 -22.60 62.74
N PRO A 9 -9.09 -21.27 63.03
CA PRO A 9 -8.41 -20.13 62.37
C PRO A 9 -7.48 -19.32 63.34
N HIS A 10 -7.00 -18.12 62.98
CA HIS A 10 -7.29 -16.85 63.72
C HIS A 10 -6.76 -15.56 63.02
N GLN A 11 -7.27 -14.39 63.47
CA GLN A 11 -6.98 -13.02 62.98
C GLN A 11 -6.28 -12.16 64.10
N TRP A 12 -6.19 -10.83 63.88
CA TRP A 12 -5.92 -9.71 64.85
C TRP A 12 -4.43 -9.37 65.11
N ARG A 13 -3.98 -8.10 65.24
CA ARG A 13 -4.53 -6.75 64.85
C ARG A 13 -3.46 -5.64 65.03
N LEU A 14 -3.56 -4.54 64.24
CA LEU A 14 -3.00 -3.17 64.49
C LEU A 14 -1.45 -3.07 64.59
N LEU A 15 -0.74 -1.93 64.45
CA LEU A 15 -0.93 -0.52 64.88
C LEU A 15 -0.23 0.45 63.88
N THR A 16 -0.92 1.42 63.25
CA THR A 16 -1.04 2.88 63.57
C THR A 16 0.18 3.80 63.34
N SER A 17 -0.07 4.91 62.65
CA SER A 17 0.81 6.09 62.41
C SER A 17 0.77 7.15 63.53
N PRO A 18 1.78 8.05 63.59
CA PRO A 18 1.56 9.52 63.57
C PRO A 18 2.16 10.17 62.28
N GLN A 19 1.79 11.36 61.74
CA GLN A 19 1.59 12.73 62.29
C GLN A 19 2.89 13.38 62.81
N LEU A 20 3.25 14.69 62.66
CA LEU A 20 2.75 15.97 62.07
C LEU A 20 4.01 16.89 61.88
N SER A 21 4.08 18.06 61.21
CA SER A 21 3.34 18.75 60.11
C SER A 21 3.98 20.13 59.78
N LEU A 22 3.42 20.86 58.79
CA LEU A 22 3.45 22.34 58.61
C LEU A 22 4.78 23.10 58.33
N GLN A 23 4.79 23.84 57.20
CA GLN A 23 4.69 25.30 57.26
C GLN A 23 4.10 25.89 55.96
N ALA A 24 3.51 27.08 56.05
CA ALA A 24 3.00 27.89 54.94
C ALA A 24 3.17 29.37 55.28
N PHE A 25 3.17 30.26 54.28
CA PHE A 25 3.15 31.71 54.49
C PHE A 25 2.10 32.39 53.60
N ILE A 26 1.69 33.60 54.01
CA ILE A 26 0.40 34.24 53.67
C ILE A 26 0.63 35.65 53.09
N PHE A 27 -0.43 36.22 52.48
CA PHE A 27 -0.69 37.63 52.10
C PHE A 27 -0.54 37.98 50.60
N SER A 28 -1.43 38.76 49.96
CA SER A 28 -2.70 39.38 50.41
C SER A 28 -3.65 39.72 49.23
N THR A 29 -4.97 39.83 49.51
CA THR A 29 -6.01 40.76 48.95
C THR A 29 -5.97 41.25 47.47
N ALA A 30 -7.08 41.45 46.72
CA ALA A 30 -8.49 41.65 47.14
C ALA A 30 -9.55 41.38 46.03
N SER A 31 -10.82 41.38 46.49
CA SER A 31 -12.09 41.84 45.87
C SER A 31 -12.05 42.81 44.67
N THR A 32 -13.02 42.91 43.73
CA THR A 32 -14.37 42.29 43.58
C THR A 32 -15.02 42.56 42.20
N THR A 33 -16.00 41.72 41.82
CA THR A 33 -17.23 42.01 41.01
C THR A 33 -17.20 42.77 39.67
N LYS A 34 -17.89 42.17 38.67
CA LYS A 34 -18.81 42.80 37.68
C LYS A 34 -18.22 43.78 36.63
N SER A 35 -18.86 44.05 35.49
CA SER A 35 -19.78 43.24 34.64
C SER A 35 -20.09 43.96 33.32
N HIS A 36 -20.17 43.21 32.20
CA HIS A 36 -20.88 43.56 30.95
C HIS A 36 -20.45 44.80 30.12
N THR A 37 -20.70 44.71 28.80
CA THR A 37 -21.02 45.81 27.85
C THR A 37 -19.94 46.87 27.54
N PHE A 38 -19.87 47.49 26.36
CA PHE A 38 -20.26 47.12 24.97
C PHE A 38 -19.57 48.11 23.99
N TRP A 39 -19.78 47.93 22.69
CA TRP A 39 -19.55 48.92 21.60
C TRP A 39 -18.13 49.36 21.22
N SER A 40 -17.75 48.92 20.01
CA SER A 40 -16.97 49.70 19.04
C SER A 40 -17.68 51.02 18.66
N PRO A 41 -16.92 52.04 18.22
CA PRO A 41 -16.79 52.30 16.78
C PRO A 41 -15.33 52.53 16.36
N SER A 42 -14.76 51.93 15.30
CA SER A 42 -15.10 51.88 13.86
C SER A 42 -14.25 52.87 13.02
N LEU A 43 -14.05 52.49 11.75
CA LEU A 43 -13.54 53.30 10.62
C LEU A 43 -12.04 53.68 10.54
N ARG A 44 -11.42 53.07 9.51
CA ARG A 44 -10.43 53.65 8.57
C ARG A 44 -9.00 53.92 9.10
N GLN A 45 -7.93 53.85 8.30
CA GLN A 45 -7.61 53.27 6.98
C GLN A 45 -6.21 53.82 6.64
N CYS A 46 -5.13 53.14 7.03
CA CYS A 46 -3.76 53.61 6.74
C CYS A 46 -3.10 52.74 5.67
N ARG A 47 -2.45 53.39 4.70
CA ARG A 47 -1.57 52.78 3.71
C ARG A 47 -0.12 52.77 4.20
N ASN A 48 0.60 51.74 3.77
CA ASN A 48 1.99 51.71 3.33
C ASN A 48 2.97 52.76 3.93
N LEU A 49 3.96 52.29 4.70
CA LEU A 49 5.41 52.35 4.39
C LEU A 49 6.24 52.27 5.68
N GLN A 50 7.18 51.33 5.73
CA GLN A 50 8.36 51.44 6.58
C GLN A 50 9.59 51.15 5.71
N THR A 51 10.52 52.10 5.70
CA THR A 51 11.85 51.96 5.10
C THR A 51 12.79 51.21 6.04
N ALA A 52 13.80 50.56 5.45
CA ALA A 52 14.83 49.82 6.18
C ALA A 52 15.65 50.72 7.14
N LEU A 53 16.42 50.08 8.03
CA LEU A 53 17.89 50.18 8.00
C LEU A 53 18.56 49.06 8.83
N SER A 54 19.56 48.42 8.23
CA SER A 54 20.68 47.74 8.93
C SER A 54 21.85 48.76 9.07
N PRO A 55 23.02 48.44 9.67
CA PRO A 55 24.06 47.55 9.10
C PRO A 55 24.72 46.63 10.16
N ILE A 56 25.68 45.73 9.86
CA ILE A 56 27.16 45.90 9.84
C ILE A 56 27.76 44.45 9.78
N VAL A 57 28.98 44.05 9.36
CA VAL A 57 30.13 44.38 8.44
C VAL A 57 31.07 43.16 8.58
N SER A 58 31.82 42.59 7.61
CA SER A 58 31.79 42.49 6.14
C SER A 58 32.88 41.43 5.73
N SER A 59 33.48 41.51 4.53
CA SER A 59 34.83 40.98 4.17
C SER A 59 34.95 39.49 3.77
N SER A 60 35.58 39.10 2.63
CA SER A 60 36.03 39.87 1.45
C SER A 60 36.41 38.97 0.25
N TYR A 61 36.69 39.61 -0.90
CA TYR A 61 37.36 39.14 -2.13
C TYR A 61 36.54 38.53 -3.30
N LEU A 62 37.19 38.61 -4.47
CA LEU A 62 36.73 38.62 -5.87
C LEU A 62 37.57 37.58 -6.67
N PRO A 63 37.43 37.37 -8.01
CA PRO A 63 36.61 38.09 -9.01
C PRO A 63 35.76 37.21 -9.95
N THR A 64 35.01 37.87 -10.84
CA THR A 64 34.31 37.31 -12.01
C THR A 64 35.18 37.29 -13.27
N SER A 65 34.83 36.43 -14.26
CA SER A 65 34.71 36.85 -15.69
C SER A 65 34.16 35.76 -16.62
N TYR A 66 33.51 36.20 -17.71
CA TYR A 66 33.13 35.54 -18.98
C TYR A 66 32.70 34.06 -19.06
N ILE A 67 31.52 33.84 -19.67
CA ILE A 67 31.33 32.94 -20.84
C ILE A 67 30.08 33.40 -21.63
N THR A 68 30.03 33.14 -22.94
CA THR A 68 29.05 33.69 -23.88
C THR A 68 27.81 32.82 -24.11
N GLN A 69 26.74 33.45 -24.61
CA GLN A 69 25.55 32.75 -25.11
C GLN A 69 25.88 31.88 -26.33
N LYS A 70 25.22 30.73 -26.46
CA LYS A 70 25.19 29.94 -27.70
C LYS A 70 23.75 29.56 -28.03
N GLN A 71 23.37 29.76 -29.29
CA GLN A 71 22.05 29.37 -29.80
C GLN A 71 21.95 27.85 -29.95
N ILE A 72 20.73 27.33 -29.88
CA ILE A 72 20.37 25.98 -30.35
C ILE A 72 19.28 26.17 -31.40
N GLU A 73 19.48 25.56 -32.56
CA GLU A 73 18.56 25.67 -33.70
C GLU A 73 17.39 24.69 -33.57
N ILE A 74 16.22 25.08 -34.07
CA ILE A 74 15.06 24.20 -34.25
C ILE A 74 14.62 24.35 -35.71
N PRO A 75 14.60 23.27 -36.52
CA PRO A 75 14.32 23.36 -37.94
C PRO A 75 12.85 23.62 -38.23
N THR A 76 12.58 24.42 -39.26
CA THR A 76 11.23 24.74 -39.75
C THR A 76 10.93 24.04 -41.07
N SER A 77 9.68 23.63 -41.25
CA SER A 77 9.11 23.23 -42.55
C SER A 77 7.61 23.57 -42.58
N PRO A 78 7.00 23.81 -43.76
CA PRO A 78 6.00 24.88 -43.88
C PRO A 78 4.53 24.46 -43.71
N VAL A 79 3.71 25.45 -43.34
CA VAL A 79 2.24 25.39 -43.36
C VAL A 79 1.74 25.69 -44.77
N TYR A 80 0.84 24.86 -45.31
CA TYR A 80 0.09 25.15 -46.54
C TYR A 80 -1.26 25.81 -46.23
N ILE A 81 -1.61 26.83 -47.02
CA ILE A 81 -2.87 27.58 -46.94
C ILE A 81 -3.75 27.20 -48.12
N LEU A 82 -5.04 26.92 -47.88
CA LEU A 82 -6.08 26.87 -48.92
C LEU A 82 -7.38 27.53 -48.44
N ASN A 83 -8.12 28.09 -49.40
CA ASN A 83 -9.25 28.99 -49.17
C ASN A 83 -10.58 28.29 -48.86
N PRO A 84 -11.52 28.96 -48.16
CA PRO A 84 -12.92 28.55 -48.06
C PRO A 84 -13.77 29.08 -49.22
N CYS A 85 -14.79 28.32 -49.64
CA CYS A 85 -16.15 28.74 -50.07
C CYS A 85 -16.79 27.76 -51.09
N LEU A 86 -17.96 27.20 -50.77
CA LEU A 86 -19.24 27.40 -51.51
C LEU A 86 -20.37 26.51 -50.92
N LEU A 87 -21.61 26.71 -51.38
CA LEU A 87 -22.83 26.12 -50.80
C LEU A 87 -23.43 24.98 -51.64
N GLN A 88 -24.15 24.09 -50.93
CA GLN A 88 -25.46 23.42 -51.21
C GLN A 88 -26.15 23.51 -52.59
N PRO A 89 -27.23 22.72 -52.84
CA PRO A 89 -27.61 21.39 -52.31
C PRO A 89 -28.12 20.42 -53.42
N TRP A 90 -28.36 19.14 -53.10
CA TRP A 90 -29.27 18.29 -53.89
C TRP A 90 -30.17 17.43 -52.99
N VAL A 91 -31.43 17.26 -53.40
CA VAL A 91 -32.47 16.49 -52.72
C VAL A 91 -33.22 15.65 -53.75
N SER A 92 -33.33 14.34 -53.53
CA SER A 92 -34.53 13.56 -53.92
C SER A 92 -34.49 12.12 -53.38
N ASN A 93 -35.64 11.68 -52.90
CA ASN A 93 -36.27 10.36 -53.05
C ASN A 93 -35.38 9.10 -53.20
N PHE A 94 -35.61 8.12 -52.32
CA PHE A 94 -36.09 6.81 -52.80
C PHE A 94 -37.03 6.14 -51.79
N VAL A 95 -37.93 5.28 -52.28
CA VAL A 95 -39.06 4.71 -51.54
C VAL A 95 -38.77 3.27 -51.09
N PHE A 96 -39.25 2.89 -49.92
CA PHE A 96 -39.19 1.52 -49.39
C PHE A 96 -39.99 0.51 -50.24
N PRO A 97 -39.40 -0.62 -50.65
CA PRO A 97 -40.13 -1.85 -50.96
C PRO A 97 -40.17 -2.79 -49.75
N LEU A 98 -41.36 -3.20 -49.33
CA LEU A 98 -41.55 -4.31 -48.39
C LEU A 98 -41.30 -5.64 -49.12
N ARG A 99 -40.38 -6.49 -48.63
CA ARG A 99 -40.42 -7.91 -49.00
C ARG A 99 -39.90 -8.88 -47.93
N GLN A 100 -40.81 -9.78 -47.54
CA GLN A 100 -40.65 -11.16 -47.06
C GLN A 100 -39.51 -11.49 -46.07
N LYS A 101 -39.92 -11.99 -44.90
CA LYS A 101 -39.06 -12.79 -44.02
C LYS A 101 -38.56 -14.04 -44.76
N HIS A 102 -37.29 -14.37 -44.58
CA HIS A 102 -36.80 -15.74 -44.61
C HIS A 102 -35.88 -15.94 -43.41
N ASP A 103 -36.11 -16.99 -42.63
CA ASP A 103 -35.35 -17.24 -41.41
C ASP A 103 -33.96 -17.79 -41.75
N PHE A 104 -32.92 -17.04 -41.40
CA PHE A 104 -31.53 -17.50 -41.37
C PHE A 104 -30.98 -17.31 -39.96
N GLY A 105 -30.86 -18.41 -39.22
CA GLY A 105 -30.34 -18.42 -37.87
C GLY A 105 -28.84 -18.16 -37.84
N PHE A 106 -28.44 -16.89 -37.79
CA PHE A 106 -27.07 -16.53 -37.45
C PHE A 106 -26.84 -16.80 -35.96
N GLY A 107 -26.05 -17.85 -35.67
CA GLY A 107 -25.53 -18.08 -34.33
C GLY A 107 -24.72 -16.87 -33.88
N LEU A 108 -25.11 -16.29 -32.74
CA LEU A 108 -24.33 -15.25 -32.08
C LEU A 108 -23.01 -15.88 -31.60
N GLN A 109 -21.93 -15.69 -32.37
CA GLN A 109 -20.59 -15.83 -31.82
C GLN A 109 -20.46 -14.78 -30.71
N GLU A 110 -20.52 -15.25 -29.46
CA GLU A 110 -20.14 -14.43 -28.32
C GLU A 110 -18.73 -13.89 -28.58
N LYS A 111 -18.61 -12.57 -28.62
CA LYS A 111 -17.34 -11.90 -28.86
C LYS A 111 -16.52 -11.99 -27.58
N GLN A 112 -15.92 -13.16 -27.37
CA GLN A 112 -15.11 -13.48 -26.20
C GLN A 112 -14.15 -12.32 -25.93
N SER A 113 -14.33 -11.66 -24.79
CA SER A 113 -13.30 -10.79 -24.24
C SER A 113 -12.02 -11.61 -24.10
N PRO A 114 -10.82 -11.03 -24.30
CA PRO A 114 -9.59 -11.71 -23.94
C PRO A 114 -9.71 -12.17 -22.47
N PRO A 115 -9.20 -13.37 -22.11
CA PRO A 115 -9.37 -13.90 -20.77
C PRO A 115 -8.87 -12.88 -19.76
N VAL A 116 -9.73 -12.54 -18.80
CA VAL A 116 -9.36 -11.67 -17.69
C VAL A 116 -8.20 -12.36 -16.99
N GLN A 117 -7.06 -11.68 -16.85
CA GLN A 117 -5.91 -12.26 -16.17
C GLN A 117 -6.19 -12.32 -14.67
N GLU A 118 -6.70 -13.47 -14.21
CA GLU A 118 -7.14 -13.66 -12.83
C GLU A 118 -5.98 -13.57 -11.84
N GLY A 119 -4.78 -14.06 -12.23
CA GLY A 119 -3.52 -13.92 -11.48
C GLY A 119 -2.94 -12.50 -11.34
N LEU A 120 -3.55 -11.46 -11.94
CA LEU A 120 -3.17 -10.07 -11.64
C LEU A 120 -3.70 -9.64 -10.27
N GLY A 121 -2.80 -9.16 -9.41
CA GLY A 121 -3.07 -8.76 -8.02
C GLY A 121 -4.29 -7.86 -7.78
N ALA A 122 -4.85 -7.96 -6.58
CA ALA A 122 -6.07 -7.27 -6.19
C ALA A 122 -5.89 -5.75 -6.04
N PHE A 123 -4.67 -5.29 -5.72
CA PHE A 123 -4.40 -3.87 -5.47
C PHE A 123 -4.54 -3.00 -6.72
N GLN A 124 -4.23 -3.55 -7.89
CA GLN A 124 -4.33 -2.87 -9.18
C GLN A 124 -5.80 -2.63 -9.58
N LYS A 125 -6.73 -3.43 -9.04
CA LYS A 125 -8.18 -3.36 -9.25
C LYS A 125 -8.88 -2.37 -8.29
N LEU A 126 -8.16 -1.73 -7.36
CA LEU A 126 -8.71 -0.79 -6.37
C LEU A 126 -9.26 0.51 -7.01
N PRO A 127 -10.41 1.03 -6.53
CA PRO A 127 -11.05 2.22 -7.10
C PRO A 127 -10.33 3.53 -6.75
N MET A 128 -10.62 4.58 -7.51
CA MET A 128 -10.28 5.96 -7.11
C MET A 128 -11.20 6.40 -5.96
N VAL A 129 -10.63 6.63 -4.79
CA VAL A 129 -11.32 7.25 -3.65
C VAL A 129 -11.31 8.78 -3.82
N MET A 130 -12.40 9.44 -3.47
CA MET A 130 -12.53 10.90 -3.49
C MET A 130 -12.17 11.47 -2.11
N PRO A 131 -11.41 12.57 -2.00
CA PRO A 131 -11.17 13.24 -0.72
C PRO A 131 -12.47 13.57 0.00
N SER A 132 -12.47 13.54 1.34
CA SER A 132 -13.69 13.73 2.15
C SER A 132 -14.37 15.07 1.85
N ILE A 133 -13.60 16.15 1.79
CA ILE A 133 -14.06 17.52 1.48
C ILE A 133 -14.74 17.59 0.11
N ASP A 134 -14.14 16.96 -0.91
CA ASP A 134 -14.70 16.93 -2.27
C ASP A 134 -15.97 16.09 -2.36
N LEU A 135 -16.01 14.94 -1.67
CA LEU A 135 -17.19 14.09 -1.57
C LEU A 135 -18.36 14.85 -0.93
N TYR A 136 -18.11 15.57 0.17
CA TYR A 136 -19.09 16.42 0.83
C TYR A 136 -19.57 17.56 -0.09
N ALA A 137 -18.64 18.34 -0.66
CA ALA A 137 -18.94 19.48 -1.51
C ALA A 137 -19.63 19.07 -2.83
N SER A 138 -19.36 17.87 -3.34
CA SER A 138 -20.06 17.27 -4.48
C SER A 138 -21.49 16.90 -4.12
N ALA A 139 -21.70 16.15 -3.02
CA ALA A 139 -23.02 15.73 -2.58
C ALA A 139 -23.93 16.92 -2.23
N LEU A 140 -23.42 17.94 -1.54
CA LEU A 140 -24.16 19.15 -1.19
C LEU A 140 -24.54 19.98 -2.43
N ARG A 141 -23.67 20.01 -3.45
CA ARG A 141 -23.92 20.70 -4.73
C ARG A 141 -24.97 19.98 -5.57
N LYS A 142 -25.02 18.65 -5.50
CA LYS A 142 -26.03 17.83 -6.18
C LYS A 142 -27.39 17.91 -5.48
N SER A 143 -27.45 17.81 -4.15
CA SER A 143 -28.71 17.90 -3.40
C SER A 143 -29.40 19.26 -3.58
N LYS A 144 -28.64 20.37 -3.60
CA LYS A 144 -29.15 21.71 -3.90
C LYS A 144 -29.77 21.87 -5.31
N ARG A 145 -29.59 20.91 -6.23
CA ARG A 145 -30.23 20.89 -7.57
C ARG A 145 -31.61 20.21 -7.59
N VAL A 146 -32.05 19.61 -6.47
CA VAL A 146 -33.36 18.92 -6.39
C VAL A 146 -34.52 19.90 -6.57
N GLN A 147 -35.27 19.69 -7.64
CA GLN A 147 -36.41 20.53 -8.02
C GLN A 147 -37.69 20.17 -7.24
N PRO A 148 -38.58 21.14 -6.95
CA PRO A 148 -39.89 20.86 -6.38
C PRO A 148 -40.74 19.99 -7.32
N THR A 149 -41.67 19.23 -6.73
CA THR A 149 -42.55 18.35 -7.52
C THR A 149 -43.62 19.20 -8.23
N LYS A 150 -43.67 19.10 -9.57
CA LYS A 150 -44.67 19.79 -10.40
C LYS A 150 -46.10 19.40 -9.99
N GLY A 151 -47.07 20.30 -10.22
CA GLY A 151 -48.50 20.06 -9.96
C GLY A 151 -48.99 20.21 -8.51
N ILE A 152 -48.10 20.34 -7.51
CA ILE A 152 -48.54 20.54 -6.11
C ILE A 152 -48.93 22.00 -5.88
N ALA A 153 -50.22 22.29 -5.77
CA ALA A 153 -50.75 23.64 -5.51
C ALA A 153 -50.42 24.15 -4.09
N ASN A 154 -50.64 23.34 -3.05
CA ASN A 154 -50.38 23.71 -1.66
C ASN A 154 -48.87 23.94 -1.41
N ILE A 155 -48.51 25.14 -0.98
CA ILE A 155 -47.12 25.60 -0.81
C ILE A 155 -46.38 24.81 0.27
N ALA A 156 -46.99 24.59 1.44
CA ALA A 156 -46.36 23.82 2.53
C ALA A 156 -46.13 22.34 2.11
N LYS A 157 -47.11 21.72 1.43
CA LYS A 157 -46.97 20.37 0.85
C LYS A 157 -45.90 20.32 -0.25
N ARG A 158 -45.70 21.40 -1.01
CA ARG A 158 -44.66 21.50 -2.04
C ARG A 158 -43.26 21.56 -1.42
N GLU A 159 -43.03 22.50 -0.50
CA GLU A 159 -41.69 22.69 0.08
C GLU A 159 -41.28 21.56 1.02
N ARG A 160 -42.19 20.99 1.82
CA ARG A 160 -41.85 19.80 2.64
C ARG A 160 -41.50 18.57 1.81
N ASN A 161 -42.19 18.36 0.69
CA ASN A 161 -41.87 17.29 -0.26
C ASN A 161 -40.54 17.56 -1.01
N ARG A 162 -40.18 18.83 -1.22
CA ARG A 162 -38.88 19.23 -1.80
C ARG A 162 -37.74 19.02 -0.80
N GLY A 163 -37.90 19.48 0.45
CA GLY A 163 -36.90 19.33 1.50
C GLY A 163 -36.62 17.86 1.83
N ALA A 164 -37.66 17.03 1.97
CA ALA A 164 -37.51 15.60 2.17
C ALA A 164 -36.76 14.93 1.00
N LYS A 165 -37.07 15.29 -0.26
CA LYS A 165 -36.34 14.82 -1.45
C LYS A 165 -34.89 15.31 -1.50
N GLN A 166 -34.63 16.54 -1.05
CA GLN A 166 -33.28 17.12 -1.00
C GLN A 166 -32.40 16.40 0.04
N LEU A 167 -32.95 16.08 1.22
CA LEU A 167 -32.27 15.31 2.27
C LEU A 167 -32.02 13.85 1.84
N ASP A 168 -33.02 13.18 1.25
CA ASP A 168 -32.88 11.83 0.70
C ASP A 168 -31.82 11.78 -0.43
N ALA A 169 -31.80 12.77 -1.32
CA ALA A 169 -30.75 12.90 -2.35
C ALA A 169 -29.37 13.15 -1.73
N PHE A 170 -29.26 14.03 -0.72
CA PHE A 170 -27.98 14.32 -0.06
C PHE A 170 -27.41 13.08 0.65
N MET A 171 -28.25 12.37 1.40
CA MET A 171 -27.94 11.09 2.02
C MET A 171 -27.45 10.06 0.99
N LYS A 172 -28.12 9.94 -0.16
CA LYS A 172 -27.74 9.00 -1.23
C LYS A 172 -26.41 9.37 -1.87
N GLU A 173 -26.19 10.65 -2.18
CA GLU A 173 -24.94 11.12 -2.79
C GLU A 173 -23.72 10.98 -1.88
N LEU A 174 -23.90 10.99 -0.55
CA LEU A 174 -22.86 10.62 0.42
C LEU A 174 -22.72 9.10 0.56
N ALA A 175 -23.84 8.37 0.73
CA ALA A 175 -23.81 6.96 1.11
C ALA A 175 -23.52 5.98 -0.05
N LEU A 176 -23.79 6.36 -1.30
CA LEU A 176 -23.53 5.51 -2.47
C LEU A 176 -22.02 5.37 -2.79
N PRO A 177 -21.20 6.46 -2.82
CA PRO A 177 -19.75 6.32 -2.95
C PRO A 177 -19.13 5.50 -1.81
N LEU A 178 -19.52 5.76 -0.56
CA LEU A 178 -19.06 4.99 0.61
C LEU A 178 -19.45 3.49 0.51
N LYS A 179 -20.63 3.17 -0.05
CA LYS A 179 -21.02 1.79 -0.37
C LYS A 179 -20.10 1.20 -1.45
N GLY A 180 -19.89 1.92 -2.54
CA GLY A 180 -19.04 1.47 -3.66
C GLY A 180 -17.61 1.15 -3.21
N TYR A 181 -17.00 2.01 -2.38
CA TYR A 181 -15.69 1.72 -1.79
C TYR A 181 -15.70 0.42 -0.98
N MET A 182 -16.71 0.22 -0.11
CA MET A 182 -16.84 -1.02 0.69
C MET A 182 -17.16 -2.28 -0.12
N GLU A 183 -17.59 -2.15 -1.38
CA GLU A 183 -17.83 -3.28 -2.30
C GLU A 183 -16.65 -3.54 -3.23
N SER A 184 -15.82 -2.54 -3.52
CA SER A 184 -14.64 -2.66 -4.39
C SER A 184 -13.33 -2.92 -3.64
N PHE A 185 -13.25 -2.66 -2.33
CA PHE A 185 -12.07 -3.01 -1.53
C PHE A 185 -12.12 -4.50 -1.13
N PRO A 186 -11.06 -5.27 -1.41
CA PRO A 186 -11.02 -6.70 -1.10
C PRO A 186 -10.93 -6.94 0.41
N ARG A 187 -11.63 -7.96 0.91
CA ARG A 187 -11.50 -8.37 2.32
C ARG A 187 -10.16 -9.09 2.50
N LYS A 188 -9.35 -8.70 3.49
CA LYS A 188 -8.04 -9.34 3.77
C LYS A 188 -8.10 -10.87 3.83
N LYS A 189 -9.15 -11.44 4.44
CA LYS A 189 -9.38 -12.90 4.51
C LYS A 189 -9.61 -13.60 3.16
N LEU A 190 -9.85 -12.86 2.08
CA LEU A 190 -10.04 -13.36 0.70
C LEU A 190 -8.87 -13.03 -0.24
N LEU A 191 -7.94 -12.17 0.17
CA LEU A 191 -6.70 -11.89 -0.57
C LEU A 191 -5.77 -13.11 -0.57
N HIS A 192 -4.81 -13.14 -1.49
CA HIS A 192 -3.73 -14.14 -1.47
C HIS A 192 -2.88 -13.99 -0.19
N PRO A 193 -2.31 -15.06 0.41
CA PRO A 193 -1.50 -14.94 1.62
C PRO A 193 -0.35 -13.92 1.48
N TYR A 194 0.32 -13.90 0.34
CA TYR A 194 1.33 -12.89 0.00
C TYR A 194 0.79 -11.45 0.10
N GLU A 195 -0.37 -11.17 -0.48
CA GLU A 195 -1.02 -9.85 -0.43
C GLU A 195 -1.44 -9.44 0.98
N ARG A 196 -1.82 -10.41 1.85
CA ARG A 196 -2.13 -10.13 3.26
C ARG A 196 -0.87 -9.66 3.99
N SER A 197 0.24 -10.38 3.82
CA SER A 197 1.53 -10.02 4.40
C SER A 197 2.04 -8.68 3.85
N LEU A 198 1.80 -8.38 2.57
CA LEU A 198 2.08 -7.05 2.01
C LEU A 198 1.25 -5.92 2.64
N ILE A 199 -0.02 -6.14 2.96
CA ILE A 199 -0.85 -5.17 3.70
C ILE A 199 -0.25 -4.88 5.07
N ASP A 200 0.08 -5.92 5.84
CA ASP A 200 0.52 -5.78 7.23
C ASP A 200 1.91 -5.13 7.32
N LEU A 201 2.85 -5.53 6.46
CA LEU A 201 4.18 -4.92 6.34
C LEU A 201 4.15 -3.43 5.89
N THR A 202 3.04 -2.98 5.32
CA THR A 202 2.88 -1.62 4.75
C THR A 202 2.03 -0.70 5.64
N LEU A 203 0.99 -1.22 6.29
CA LEU A 203 0.00 -0.43 7.02
C LEU A 203 0.03 -0.66 8.54
N GLY A 204 0.65 -1.76 8.99
CA GLY A 204 0.56 -2.25 10.37
C GLY A 204 -0.72 -3.04 10.63
N ASP A 205 -0.66 -3.93 11.62
CA ASP A 205 -1.72 -4.90 11.91
C ASP A 205 -3.08 -4.24 12.19
N GLY A 206 -4.13 -4.77 11.54
CA GLY A 206 -5.52 -4.38 11.75
C GLY A 206 -5.93 -2.99 11.28
N LYS A 207 -4.99 -2.11 10.91
CA LYS A 207 -5.29 -0.74 10.44
C LYS A 207 -6.17 -0.72 9.19
N TYR A 208 -5.99 -1.72 8.31
CA TYR A 208 -6.81 -1.90 7.10
C TYR A 208 -8.29 -2.17 7.45
N GLU A 209 -8.53 -3.13 8.33
CA GLU A 209 -9.86 -3.45 8.88
C GLU A 209 -10.47 -2.27 9.64
N GLU A 210 -9.67 -1.56 10.45
CA GLU A 210 -10.12 -0.44 11.27
C GLU A 210 -10.68 0.71 10.41
N VAL A 211 -9.96 1.11 9.35
CA VAL A 211 -10.38 2.18 8.44
C VAL A 211 -11.62 1.78 7.64
N LEU A 212 -11.67 0.54 7.12
CA LEU A 212 -12.87 0.01 6.44
C LEU A 212 -14.08 -0.04 7.41
N GLY A 213 -13.86 -0.41 8.67
CA GLY A 213 -14.87 -0.36 9.72
C GLY A 213 -15.40 1.05 9.99
N LYS A 214 -14.50 2.05 10.14
CA LYS A 214 -14.87 3.46 10.30
C LYS A 214 -15.70 3.97 9.12
N VAL A 215 -15.34 3.62 7.88
CA VAL A 215 -16.07 4.01 6.66
C VAL A 215 -17.47 3.39 6.61
N ASP A 216 -17.65 2.14 7.01
CA ASP A 216 -18.98 1.52 7.12
C ASP A 216 -19.83 2.13 8.25
N VAL A 217 -19.22 2.49 9.38
CA VAL A 217 -19.91 3.22 10.47
C VAL A 217 -20.39 4.60 9.99
N LEU A 218 -19.54 5.37 9.30
CA LEU A 218 -19.93 6.65 8.68
C LEU A 218 -21.08 6.45 7.69
N ARG A 219 -20.97 5.45 6.79
CA ARG A 219 -22.01 5.09 5.81
C ARG A 219 -23.36 4.80 6.48
N LYS A 220 -23.35 4.04 7.58
CA LYS A 220 -24.55 3.72 8.37
C LYS A 220 -25.13 4.96 9.07
N LYS A 221 -24.29 5.79 9.69
CA LYS A 221 -24.70 7.03 10.41
C LYS A 221 -25.29 8.08 9.47
N VAL A 222 -24.73 8.25 8.27
CA VAL A 222 -25.30 9.09 7.21
C VAL A 222 -26.68 8.56 6.77
N GLN A 223 -26.84 7.25 6.61
CA GLN A 223 -28.13 6.66 6.23
C GLN A 223 -29.20 6.74 7.32
N SER A 224 -28.86 6.65 8.61
CA SER A 224 -29.85 6.80 9.68
C SER A 224 -30.31 8.25 9.81
N VAL A 225 -29.38 9.20 9.97
CA VAL A 225 -29.67 10.64 10.12
C VAL A 225 -30.40 11.19 8.90
N GLY A 226 -29.99 10.77 7.68
CA GLY A 226 -30.66 11.17 6.44
C GLY A 226 -32.11 10.72 6.35
N LYS A 227 -32.42 9.46 6.72
CA LYS A 227 -33.79 8.93 6.75
C LYS A 227 -34.63 9.61 7.84
N GLU A 228 -34.06 9.83 9.02
CA GLU A 228 -34.72 10.51 10.14
C GLU A 228 -35.12 11.94 9.74
N HIS A 229 -34.19 12.74 9.25
CA HIS A 229 -34.46 14.13 8.87
C HIS A 229 -35.36 14.27 7.64
N ALA A 230 -35.25 13.38 6.65
CA ALA A 230 -36.21 13.34 5.54
C ALA A 230 -37.63 13.02 6.04
N SER A 231 -37.78 12.12 7.01
CA SER A 231 -39.06 11.76 7.65
C SER A 231 -39.63 12.92 8.50
N LEU A 232 -38.80 13.64 9.25
CA LEU A 232 -39.19 14.84 9.99
C LEU A 232 -39.63 15.97 9.06
N CYS A 233 -38.85 16.26 8.02
CA CYS A 233 -39.19 17.28 7.02
C CYS A 233 -40.52 16.93 6.31
N ALA A 234 -40.74 15.68 5.91
CA ALA A 234 -41.98 15.26 5.25
C ALA A 234 -43.25 15.42 6.12
N LYS A 235 -43.12 15.47 7.45
CA LYS A 235 -44.22 15.67 8.41
C LYS A 235 -44.57 17.14 8.67
N ALA A 236 -43.70 18.09 8.29
CA ALA A 236 -43.86 19.51 8.60
C ALA A 236 -45.23 20.08 8.16
N LEU A 237 -45.82 20.92 9.00
CA LEU A 237 -47.16 21.48 8.80
C LEU A 237 -47.13 22.81 8.04
N SER A 238 -46.11 23.63 8.27
CA SER A 238 -45.94 24.95 7.63
C SER A 238 -44.76 25.00 6.66
N LYS A 239 -44.73 26.01 5.79
CA LYS A 239 -43.57 26.28 4.91
C LYS A 239 -42.31 26.55 5.74
N LYS A 240 -42.42 27.42 6.76
CA LYS A 240 -41.30 27.84 7.62
C LYS A 240 -40.69 26.63 8.35
N GLU A 241 -41.54 25.78 8.94
CA GLU A 241 -41.08 24.53 9.57
C GLU A 241 -40.36 23.63 8.55
N ALA A 242 -40.90 23.45 7.34
CA ALA A 242 -40.27 22.63 6.32
C ALA A 242 -38.86 23.14 5.91
N GLU A 243 -38.67 24.45 5.88
CA GLU A 243 -37.38 25.11 5.63
C GLU A 243 -36.43 24.95 6.84
N GLU A 244 -36.92 25.10 8.07
CA GLU A 244 -36.14 24.89 9.31
C GLU A 244 -35.66 23.44 9.45
N ARG A 245 -36.53 22.44 9.24
CA ARG A 245 -36.16 21.01 9.26
C ARG A 245 -35.15 20.63 8.17
N LEU A 246 -35.18 21.33 7.03
CA LEU A 246 -34.25 21.12 5.94
C LEU A 246 -32.84 21.61 6.34
N SER A 247 -32.73 22.82 6.92
CA SER A 247 -31.46 23.33 7.46
C SER A 247 -30.92 22.42 8.56
N GLU A 248 -31.76 22.08 9.55
CA GLU A 248 -31.42 21.17 10.66
C GLU A 248 -30.87 19.82 10.16
N GLY A 249 -31.48 19.26 9.10
CA GLY A 249 -31.05 18.00 8.50
C GLY A 249 -29.76 18.10 7.69
N VAL A 250 -29.49 19.22 7.03
CA VAL A 250 -28.21 19.47 6.36
C VAL A 250 -27.10 19.68 7.39
N GLU A 251 -27.34 20.47 8.44
CA GLU A 251 -26.38 20.76 9.51
C GLU A 251 -25.98 19.49 10.29
N LYS A 252 -26.92 18.61 10.63
CA LYS A 252 -26.56 17.33 11.29
C LYS A 252 -25.82 16.37 10.37
N LEU A 253 -26.14 16.33 9.06
CA LEU A 253 -25.37 15.53 8.09
C LEU A 253 -23.97 16.11 7.88
N GLU A 254 -23.82 17.43 7.90
CA GLU A 254 -22.51 18.10 7.86
C GLU A 254 -21.69 17.76 9.12
N LEU A 255 -22.26 17.92 10.32
CA LEU A 255 -21.60 17.58 11.57
C LEU A 255 -21.19 16.11 11.65
N VAL A 256 -22.03 15.18 11.16
CA VAL A 256 -21.67 13.76 11.03
C VAL A 256 -20.45 13.57 10.13
N PHE A 257 -20.39 14.28 9.00
CA PHE A 257 -19.31 14.15 8.04
C PHE A 257 -18.03 14.87 8.49
N GLN A 258 -18.12 16.02 9.15
CA GLN A 258 -16.96 16.69 9.76
C GLN A 258 -16.33 15.84 10.87
N GLN A 259 -17.13 15.13 11.68
CA GLN A 259 -16.64 14.27 12.76
C GLN A 259 -15.98 12.95 12.30
N GLN A 260 -16.37 12.41 11.14
CA GLN A 260 -16.02 11.04 10.73
C GLN A 260 -15.48 10.93 9.29
N GLY A 261 -15.49 12.02 8.52
CA GLY A 261 -15.04 12.07 7.13
C GLY A 261 -13.55 11.79 6.95
N GLY A 262 -12.72 12.02 7.98
CA GLY A 262 -11.30 11.67 7.95
C GLY A 262 -11.03 10.19 7.66
N ALA A 263 -11.97 9.29 7.99
CA ALA A 263 -11.88 7.87 7.62
C ALA A 263 -11.90 7.63 6.08
N VAL A 264 -12.45 8.57 5.31
CA VAL A 264 -12.41 8.55 3.84
C VAL A 264 -11.04 8.99 3.33
N ASP A 265 -10.37 9.91 4.03
CA ASP A 265 -9.02 10.36 3.69
C ASP A 265 -7.95 9.34 4.14
N ASP A 266 -8.18 8.64 5.26
CA ASP A 266 -7.44 7.43 5.64
C ASP A 266 -7.56 6.37 4.53
N LEU A 267 -8.79 6.09 4.08
CA LEU A 267 -9.04 5.12 3.01
C LEU A 267 -8.42 5.55 1.67
N LEU A 268 -8.44 6.84 1.34
CA LEU A 268 -7.74 7.42 0.19
C LEU A 268 -6.23 7.24 0.30
N THR A 269 -5.67 7.38 1.50
CA THR A 269 -4.23 7.16 1.75
C THR A 269 -3.87 5.69 1.56
N ILE A 270 -4.67 4.77 2.12
CA ILE A 270 -4.54 3.32 1.89
C ILE A 270 -4.67 3.01 0.38
N ALA A 271 -5.64 3.58 -0.31
CA ALA A 271 -5.85 3.38 -1.75
C ALA A 271 -4.63 3.78 -2.57
N LYS A 272 -4.04 4.95 -2.28
CA LYS A 272 -2.84 5.46 -2.96
C LYS A 272 -1.64 4.55 -2.72
N VAL A 273 -1.42 4.13 -1.47
CA VAL A 273 -0.28 3.29 -1.07
C VAL A 273 -0.38 1.91 -1.71
N LEU A 274 -1.54 1.24 -1.62
CA LEU A 274 -1.73 -0.10 -2.21
C LEU A 274 -1.70 -0.06 -3.75
N ARG A 275 -2.26 0.97 -4.40
CA ARG A 275 -2.18 1.13 -5.86
C ARG A 275 -0.77 1.45 -6.39
N ALA A 276 0.17 1.86 -5.52
CA ALA A 276 1.56 2.10 -5.86
C ALA A 276 2.45 0.85 -5.70
N MET A 277 1.90 -0.26 -5.17
CA MET A 277 2.61 -1.53 -5.03
C MET A 277 2.98 -2.11 -6.40
N PRO A 278 4.12 -2.81 -6.51
CA PRO A 278 4.50 -3.51 -7.73
C PRO A 278 3.46 -4.58 -8.11
N VAL A 279 3.38 -4.88 -9.41
CA VAL A 279 2.58 -6.00 -9.90
C VAL A 279 3.41 -7.27 -9.78
N VAL A 280 2.98 -8.21 -8.95
CA VAL A 280 3.54 -9.55 -8.83
C VAL A 280 2.49 -10.52 -9.33
N ASP A 281 2.86 -11.42 -10.23
CA ASP A 281 2.03 -12.55 -10.62
C ASP A 281 2.12 -13.61 -9.50
N LEU A 282 0.98 -14.05 -8.99
CA LEU A 282 0.91 -14.85 -7.77
C LEU A 282 1.02 -16.36 -8.03
N GLU A 283 0.80 -16.78 -9.28
CA GLU A 283 0.78 -18.19 -9.70
C GLU A 283 2.03 -18.55 -10.52
N MET A 284 2.73 -17.56 -11.08
CA MET A 284 3.96 -17.76 -11.84
C MET A 284 5.14 -18.22 -10.95
N PRO A 285 5.77 -19.37 -11.23
CA PRO A 285 6.95 -19.84 -10.49
C PRO A 285 8.09 -18.81 -10.47
N THR A 286 8.65 -18.63 -9.28
CA THR A 286 9.54 -17.51 -8.94
C THR A 286 10.88 -18.02 -8.40
N LEU A 287 11.99 -17.65 -9.05
CA LEU A 287 13.33 -17.87 -8.51
C LEU A 287 13.64 -16.80 -7.46
N CYS A 288 13.67 -17.22 -6.19
CA CYS A 288 13.94 -16.37 -5.04
C CYS A 288 15.44 -16.41 -4.71
N LEU A 289 16.16 -15.30 -4.89
CA LEU A 289 17.57 -15.23 -4.51
C LEU A 289 17.69 -14.86 -3.03
N VAL A 290 18.27 -15.76 -2.23
CA VAL A 290 18.40 -15.68 -0.77
C VAL A 290 19.89 -15.67 -0.37
N GLY A 291 20.19 -15.22 0.84
CA GLY A 291 21.57 -15.08 1.38
C GLY A 291 21.82 -13.71 1.98
N ALA A 292 23.00 -13.53 2.57
CA ALA A 292 23.36 -12.31 3.31
C ALA A 292 23.33 -11.03 2.45
N PRO A 293 23.38 -9.81 3.06
CA PRO A 293 23.62 -8.58 2.32
C PRO A 293 24.92 -8.63 1.51
N ASN A 294 25.01 -7.87 0.42
CA ASN A 294 26.24 -7.65 -0.38
C ASN A 294 26.92 -8.88 -1.03
N VAL A 295 26.41 -10.11 -0.88
CA VAL A 295 26.97 -11.33 -1.50
C VAL A 295 26.91 -11.38 -3.04
N GLY A 296 26.14 -10.47 -3.67
CA GLY A 296 26.06 -10.34 -5.14
C GLY A 296 24.71 -10.67 -5.78
N LYS A 297 23.67 -11.00 -4.99
CA LYS A 297 22.32 -11.40 -5.46
C LYS A 297 21.76 -10.50 -6.57
N SER A 298 21.73 -9.18 -6.37
CA SER A 298 21.26 -8.19 -7.36
C SER A 298 21.99 -8.25 -8.70
N SER A 299 23.25 -8.70 -8.71
CA SER A 299 24.03 -8.87 -9.93
C SER A 299 23.71 -10.18 -10.63
N LEU A 300 23.49 -11.26 -9.88
CA LEU A 300 23.00 -12.53 -10.42
C LEU A 300 21.59 -12.39 -11.04
N VAL A 301 20.67 -11.63 -10.42
CA VAL A 301 19.36 -11.33 -11.04
C VAL A 301 19.49 -10.66 -12.41
N ARG A 302 20.44 -9.73 -12.59
CA ARG A 302 20.70 -9.08 -13.89
C ARG A 302 21.28 -10.02 -14.95
N ILE A 303 21.91 -11.12 -14.54
CA ILE A 303 22.55 -12.11 -15.42
C ILE A 303 21.59 -13.25 -15.76
N LEU A 304 20.70 -13.63 -14.85
CA LEU A 304 19.70 -14.68 -15.01
C LEU A 304 18.44 -14.18 -15.76
N SER A 305 18.04 -12.94 -15.53
CA SER A 305 16.92 -12.30 -16.25
C SER A 305 17.20 -12.20 -17.75
N THR A 306 16.22 -12.56 -18.57
CA THR A 306 16.29 -12.47 -20.04
C THR A 306 16.13 -11.02 -20.52
N GLY A 307 15.38 -10.20 -19.77
CA GLY A 307 15.24 -8.75 -19.99
C GLY A 307 16.00 -7.93 -18.95
N LYS A 308 15.97 -6.60 -19.09
CA LYS A 308 16.42 -5.69 -18.02
C LYS A 308 15.50 -5.84 -16.80
N PRO A 309 16.00 -6.17 -15.60
CA PRO A 309 15.16 -6.20 -14.40
C PRO A 309 14.60 -4.82 -14.03
N GLU A 310 13.39 -4.81 -13.49
CA GLU A 310 12.68 -3.63 -12.98
C GLU A 310 12.95 -3.43 -11.49
N ILE A 311 12.74 -2.20 -11.00
CA ILE A 311 12.88 -1.86 -9.57
C ILE A 311 11.48 -1.73 -8.96
N CYS A 312 11.07 -2.76 -8.23
CA CYS A 312 9.81 -2.85 -7.52
C CYS A 312 9.85 -1.99 -6.25
N ASN A 313 9.18 -0.84 -6.26
CA ASN A 313 9.14 0.09 -5.13
C ASN A 313 8.06 -0.31 -4.11
N TYR A 314 8.48 -0.98 -3.03
CA TYR A 314 7.61 -1.25 -1.88
C TYR A 314 7.65 -0.06 -0.90
N PRO A 315 6.51 0.42 -0.34
CA PRO A 315 6.45 1.65 0.46
C PRO A 315 7.33 1.67 1.72
N PHE A 316 7.65 0.50 2.29
CA PHE A 316 8.56 0.34 3.43
C PHE A 316 10.04 0.15 3.04
N THR A 317 10.42 0.46 1.79
CA THR A 317 11.76 0.21 1.24
C THR A 317 12.37 1.45 0.61
N THR A 318 13.67 1.67 0.84
CA THR A 318 14.38 2.91 0.43
C THR A 318 15.04 2.83 -0.95
N ARG A 319 15.18 1.62 -1.52
CA ARG A 319 15.88 1.38 -2.80
C ARG A 319 15.09 0.48 -3.76
N GLY A 320 13.86 0.10 -3.40
CA GLY A 320 13.10 -0.95 -4.07
C GLY A 320 13.74 -2.35 -3.97
N ILE A 321 13.14 -3.31 -4.67
CA ILE A 321 13.62 -4.68 -4.87
C ILE A 321 13.80 -4.93 -6.36
N LEU A 322 14.85 -5.64 -6.76
CA LEU A 322 15.12 -5.90 -8.18
C LEU A 322 14.38 -7.16 -8.63
N MET A 323 13.45 -7.01 -9.58
CA MET A 323 12.66 -8.12 -10.13
C MET A 323 12.89 -8.23 -11.63
N GLY A 324 13.32 -9.41 -12.09
CA GLY A 324 13.49 -9.73 -13.50
C GLY A 324 12.55 -10.85 -13.93
N HIS A 325 12.62 -11.18 -15.23
CA HIS A 325 11.88 -12.29 -15.81
C HIS A 325 12.81 -13.18 -16.62
N ILE A 326 12.64 -14.48 -16.49
CA ILE A 326 13.33 -15.49 -17.30
C ILE A 326 12.30 -16.09 -18.26
N VAL A 327 12.64 -16.15 -19.55
CA VAL A 327 11.77 -16.72 -20.60
C VAL A 327 12.41 -17.99 -21.15
N LEU A 328 11.77 -19.14 -20.92
CA LEU A 328 12.27 -20.47 -21.28
C LEU A 328 11.14 -21.23 -21.98
N ASN A 329 11.39 -21.82 -23.15
CA ASN A 329 10.42 -22.66 -23.87
C ASN A 329 9.01 -22.02 -23.99
N TYR A 330 8.96 -20.71 -24.28
CA TYR A 330 7.76 -19.84 -24.30
C TYR A 330 7.04 -19.62 -22.96
N GLN A 331 7.41 -20.34 -21.91
CA GLN A 331 6.98 -20.08 -20.53
C GLN A 331 7.72 -18.87 -19.94
N ARG A 332 7.15 -18.28 -18.89
CA ARG A 332 7.72 -17.15 -18.15
C ARG A 332 7.88 -17.50 -16.68
N PHE A 333 8.95 -17.01 -16.09
CA PHE A 333 9.31 -17.18 -14.69
C PHE A 333 9.69 -15.82 -14.12
N GLN A 334 9.44 -15.60 -12.84
CA GLN A 334 9.98 -14.44 -12.12
C GLN A 334 11.38 -14.78 -11.58
N VAL A 335 12.23 -13.77 -11.42
CA VAL A 335 13.47 -13.87 -10.63
C VAL A 335 13.58 -12.62 -9.76
N THR A 336 13.67 -12.79 -8.44
CA THR A 336 13.57 -11.70 -7.47
C THR A 336 14.78 -11.63 -6.52
N ASP A 337 15.36 -10.43 -6.39
CA ASP A 337 16.47 -10.12 -5.51
C ASP A 337 15.94 -9.80 -4.11
N THR A 338 15.85 -10.80 -3.24
CA THR A 338 15.30 -10.55 -1.90
C THR A 338 16.28 -9.78 -1.01
N PRO A 339 15.77 -8.89 -0.13
CA PRO A 339 16.58 -8.26 0.89
C PRO A 339 17.37 -9.30 1.70
N GLY A 340 18.66 -9.03 1.89
CA GLY A 340 19.56 -9.98 2.53
C GLY A 340 19.18 -10.28 3.97
N LEU A 341 19.09 -11.57 4.29
CA LEU A 341 18.74 -12.04 5.63
C LEU A 341 19.94 -11.91 6.57
N LEU A 342 19.67 -11.51 7.81
CA LEU A 342 20.61 -11.55 8.92
C LEU A 342 20.12 -12.55 9.99
N ARG A 343 21.07 -13.04 10.80
CA ARG A 343 20.82 -13.98 11.90
C ARG A 343 20.13 -13.26 13.07
N ARG A 344 18.83 -13.50 13.24
CA ARG A 344 17.96 -12.92 14.29
C ARG A 344 16.62 -13.67 14.37
N CYS A 345 15.89 -13.51 15.47
CA CYS A 345 14.53 -14.04 15.63
C CYS A 345 13.53 -13.40 14.64
N ASP A 346 12.48 -14.13 14.27
CA ASP A 346 11.46 -13.65 13.31
C ASP A 346 10.74 -12.38 13.78
N GLU A 347 10.54 -12.21 15.09
CA GLU A 347 9.97 -10.99 15.68
C GLU A 347 10.86 -9.75 15.41
N ASP A 348 12.18 -9.89 15.58
CA ASP A 348 13.20 -8.85 15.37
C ASP A 348 13.55 -8.58 13.89
N ARG A 349 12.96 -9.34 12.95
CA ARG A 349 13.20 -9.12 11.51
C ARG A 349 12.59 -7.81 11.02
N ASN A 350 13.37 -7.07 10.25
CA ASN A 350 12.93 -5.84 9.59
C ASN A 350 11.85 -6.16 8.52
N ASN A 351 11.00 -5.19 8.14
CA ASN A 351 9.96 -5.41 7.13
C ASN A 351 10.53 -5.91 5.77
N LEU A 352 11.78 -5.58 5.46
CA LEU A 352 12.55 -6.11 4.33
C LEU A 352 12.79 -7.63 4.43
N GLU A 353 13.22 -8.12 5.59
CA GLU A 353 13.49 -9.55 5.83
C GLU A 353 12.17 -10.34 5.97
N LYS A 354 11.14 -9.73 6.58
CA LYS A 354 9.79 -10.29 6.63
C LYS A 354 9.13 -10.36 5.24
N LEU A 355 9.46 -9.44 4.32
CA LEU A 355 9.07 -9.56 2.91
C LEU A 355 9.79 -10.73 2.21
N THR A 356 11.09 -10.96 2.47
CA THR A 356 11.80 -12.16 1.98
C THR A 356 11.09 -13.45 2.44
N LEU A 357 10.74 -13.53 3.73
CA LEU A 357 9.97 -14.67 4.25
C LEU A 357 8.56 -14.77 3.63
N ALA A 358 7.87 -13.66 3.41
CA ALA A 358 6.54 -13.66 2.79
C ALA A 358 6.58 -14.09 1.31
N VAL A 359 7.66 -13.78 0.56
CA VAL A 359 7.89 -14.31 -0.79
C VAL A 359 8.03 -15.84 -0.73
N LEU A 360 8.95 -16.35 0.11
CA LEU A 360 9.20 -17.79 0.24
C LEU A 360 7.95 -18.55 0.69
N THR A 361 7.29 -18.10 1.75
CA THR A 361 6.20 -18.84 2.44
C THR A 361 4.86 -18.80 1.68
N HIS A 362 4.71 -17.97 0.63
CA HIS A 362 3.41 -17.72 0.00
C HIS A 362 3.40 -17.67 -1.53
N LEU A 363 4.55 -17.71 -2.20
CA LEU A 363 4.63 -17.78 -3.67
C LEU A 363 5.27 -19.12 -4.06
N PRO A 364 4.92 -19.70 -5.23
CA PRO A 364 5.59 -20.90 -5.74
C PRO A 364 7.05 -20.56 -6.05
N THR A 365 7.97 -20.92 -5.14
CA THR A 365 9.37 -20.44 -5.17
C THR A 365 10.40 -21.56 -5.17
N ALA A 366 11.33 -21.47 -6.13
CA ALA A 366 12.61 -22.15 -6.05
C ALA A 366 13.64 -21.21 -5.39
N VAL A 367 14.52 -21.76 -4.55
CA VAL A 367 15.50 -20.99 -3.78
C VAL A 367 16.87 -21.06 -4.46
N LEU A 368 17.44 -19.90 -4.80
CA LEU A 368 18.84 -19.77 -5.15
C LEU A 368 19.58 -19.09 -3.99
N TYR A 369 20.26 -19.88 -3.15
CA TYR A 369 21.03 -19.35 -2.02
C TYR A 369 22.43 -18.94 -2.48
N VAL A 370 22.83 -17.73 -2.12
CA VAL A 370 24.07 -17.10 -2.58
C VAL A 370 25.02 -16.94 -1.39
N HIS A 371 26.10 -17.71 -1.40
CA HIS A 371 27.16 -17.71 -0.39
C HIS A 371 28.29 -16.76 -0.79
N ASP A 372 28.95 -16.12 0.18
CA ASP A 372 30.19 -15.36 -0.03
C ASP A 372 31.24 -15.79 1.01
N LEU A 373 32.09 -16.73 0.62
CA LEU A 373 33.15 -17.28 1.48
C LEU A 373 34.38 -16.35 1.59
N THR A 374 34.45 -15.29 0.77
CA THR A 374 35.59 -14.34 0.77
C THR A 374 35.65 -13.51 2.06
N GLY A 375 34.50 -13.33 2.71
CA GLY A 375 34.33 -12.44 3.85
C GLY A 375 34.09 -10.97 3.47
N GLU A 376 34.13 -10.58 2.20
CA GLU A 376 33.93 -9.18 1.79
C GLU A 376 32.50 -8.64 1.99
N CYS A 377 31.48 -9.51 2.07
CA CYS A 377 30.08 -9.07 2.26
C CYS A 377 29.81 -8.39 3.62
N GLY A 378 30.73 -8.50 4.58
CA GLY A 378 30.58 -8.01 5.95
C GLY A 378 29.81 -8.94 6.89
N THR A 379 29.53 -10.19 6.47
CA THR A 379 28.93 -11.25 7.30
C THR A 379 29.88 -12.44 7.32
N SER A 380 30.22 -12.96 8.50
CA SER A 380 31.15 -14.10 8.59
C SER A 380 30.61 -15.32 7.82
N PRO A 381 31.45 -16.14 7.17
CA PRO A 381 31.00 -17.39 6.56
C PRO A 381 30.28 -18.30 7.57
N SER A 382 30.71 -18.26 8.84
CA SER A 382 30.11 -19.00 9.97
C SER A 382 28.65 -18.60 10.23
N ASP A 383 28.33 -17.31 10.24
CA ASP A 383 26.95 -16.83 10.37
C ASP A 383 26.13 -17.11 9.11
N GLN A 384 26.74 -17.00 7.91
CA GLN A 384 26.09 -17.37 6.65
C GLN A 384 25.68 -18.85 6.62
N PHE A 385 26.52 -19.75 7.15
CA PHE A 385 26.22 -21.18 7.27
C PHE A 385 25.06 -21.46 8.24
N GLN A 386 24.97 -20.72 9.35
CA GLN A 386 23.87 -20.89 10.30
C GLN A 386 22.54 -20.37 9.75
N ILE A 387 22.52 -19.21 9.07
CA ILE A 387 21.35 -18.71 8.35
C ILE A 387 20.93 -19.68 7.24
N TYR A 388 21.89 -20.27 6.53
CA TYR A 388 21.66 -21.28 5.50
C TYR A 388 21.01 -22.55 6.09
N LYS A 389 21.55 -23.10 7.19
CA LYS A 389 21.01 -24.29 7.88
C LYS A 389 19.60 -24.04 8.43
N GLU A 390 19.35 -22.86 9.00
CA GLU A 390 18.02 -22.39 9.45
C GLU A 390 17.01 -22.35 8.28
N MET A 391 17.36 -21.71 7.16
CA MET A 391 16.47 -21.58 6.01
C MET A 391 16.25 -22.92 5.29
N LYS A 392 17.28 -23.76 5.17
CA LYS A 392 17.20 -25.06 4.48
C LYS A 392 16.43 -26.13 5.26
N GLU A 393 16.40 -26.03 6.59
CA GLU A 393 15.45 -26.81 7.42
C GLU A 393 14.01 -26.27 7.26
N ARG A 394 13.82 -24.95 7.35
CA ARG A 394 12.50 -24.29 7.27
C ARG A 394 11.79 -24.49 5.92
N PHE A 395 12.55 -24.54 4.82
CA PHE A 395 12.04 -24.69 3.45
C PHE A 395 12.65 -25.93 2.76
N LYS A 396 12.81 -27.03 3.49
CA LYS A 396 13.42 -28.29 3.02
C LYS A 396 12.75 -28.93 1.80
N ASP A 397 11.45 -28.72 1.64
CA ASP A 397 10.63 -29.34 0.58
C ASP A 397 10.69 -28.56 -0.76
N TYR A 398 11.44 -27.45 -0.79
CA TYR A 398 11.57 -26.55 -1.95
C TYR A 398 12.74 -27.01 -2.84
N LEU A 399 12.78 -26.56 -4.10
CA LEU A 399 13.97 -26.79 -4.94
C LEU A 399 15.06 -25.76 -4.58
N TRP A 400 16.20 -26.26 -4.10
CA TRP A 400 17.37 -25.45 -3.75
C TRP A 400 18.45 -25.51 -4.84
N ILE A 401 19.10 -24.37 -5.06
CA ILE A 401 20.34 -24.23 -5.81
C ILE A 401 21.30 -23.42 -4.94
N ASP A 402 22.46 -23.98 -4.63
CA ASP A 402 23.46 -23.31 -3.80
C ASP A 402 24.59 -22.78 -4.70
N ALA A 403 24.92 -21.49 -4.57
CA ALA A 403 25.91 -20.82 -5.43
C ALA A 403 26.95 -20.04 -4.62
N VAL A 404 28.23 -20.35 -4.83
CA VAL A 404 29.35 -19.65 -4.18
C VAL A 404 29.77 -18.48 -5.06
N SER A 405 29.36 -17.28 -4.65
CA SER A 405 29.65 -16.02 -5.34
C SER A 405 31.11 -15.59 -5.17
N LYS A 406 31.56 -14.66 -6.02
CA LYS A 406 32.91 -14.08 -6.03
C LYS A 406 34.03 -15.12 -6.07
N CYS A 407 33.83 -16.22 -6.82
CA CYS A 407 34.80 -17.32 -6.84
C CYS A 407 36.21 -16.90 -7.30
N ASP A 408 36.34 -15.77 -8.03
CA ASP A 408 37.60 -15.17 -8.45
C ASP A 408 38.46 -14.61 -7.29
N LEU A 409 37.91 -14.49 -6.09
CA LEU A 409 38.60 -13.94 -4.91
C LEU A 409 38.98 -15.01 -3.86
N LEU A 410 38.53 -16.25 -4.02
CA LEU A 410 38.74 -17.33 -3.03
C LEU A 410 40.21 -17.77 -2.88
N GLY A 411 41.07 -17.43 -3.85
CA GLY A 411 42.53 -17.60 -3.75
C GLY A 411 43.26 -16.47 -3.03
N GLY A 412 42.55 -15.43 -2.58
CA GLY A 412 43.10 -14.34 -1.77
C GLY A 412 43.27 -14.74 -0.29
N SER A 413 44.03 -13.94 0.46
CA SER A 413 44.10 -14.10 1.92
C SER A 413 42.72 -13.84 2.55
N PRO A 414 42.10 -14.79 3.27
CA PRO A 414 40.75 -14.64 3.79
C PRO A 414 40.68 -13.51 4.83
N VAL A 415 39.59 -12.73 4.81
CA VAL A 415 39.37 -11.65 5.76
C VAL A 415 39.16 -12.24 7.16
N MET A 416 40.17 -12.06 8.03
CA MET A 416 40.15 -12.57 9.41
C MET A 416 39.11 -11.82 10.26
N TYR A 417 37.94 -12.43 10.48
CA TYR A 417 36.91 -11.88 11.35
C TYR A 417 37.32 -11.99 12.83
N ALA A 418 37.39 -10.86 13.54
CA ALA A 418 37.72 -10.78 14.98
C ALA A 418 36.65 -11.36 15.94
N LYS A 419 35.77 -12.23 15.44
CA LYS A 419 34.75 -13.01 16.18
C LYS A 419 34.78 -14.51 15.85
N GLU A 420 35.73 -14.98 15.04
CA GLU A 420 35.88 -16.40 14.71
C GLU A 420 36.72 -17.12 15.77
N ASP A 421 36.07 -17.68 16.79
CA ASP A 421 36.69 -18.61 17.73
C ASP A 421 36.99 -19.97 17.05
N ARG A 422 38.10 -20.00 16.30
CA ARG A 422 38.58 -21.17 15.53
C ARG A 422 38.92 -22.42 16.34
N SER A 423 38.71 -22.37 17.66
CA SER A 423 38.91 -23.46 18.61
C SER A 423 37.66 -24.31 18.86
N SER A 424 36.48 -23.88 18.43
CA SER A 424 35.20 -24.59 18.65
C SER A 424 34.37 -24.82 17.38
N ASP A 425 34.98 -24.71 16.20
CA ASP A 425 34.29 -24.95 14.93
C ASP A 425 34.11 -26.45 14.64
N ASP A 426 32.87 -26.87 14.41
CA ASP A 426 32.56 -28.21 13.90
C ASP A 426 33.20 -28.46 12.52
N ALA A 427 33.51 -29.73 12.23
CA ALA A 427 34.08 -30.13 10.95
C ALA A 427 33.20 -29.78 9.72
N GLU A 428 31.88 -29.58 9.91
CA GLU A 428 30.98 -29.03 8.89
C GLU A 428 31.34 -27.58 8.53
N ILE A 429 31.61 -26.73 9.53
CA ILE A 429 31.91 -25.31 9.36
C ILE A 429 33.25 -25.13 8.64
N ILE A 430 34.24 -25.98 8.96
CA ILE A 430 35.56 -25.97 8.30
C ILE A 430 35.41 -26.28 6.80
N LYS A 431 34.69 -27.36 6.43
CA LYS A 431 34.40 -27.69 5.03
C LYS A 431 33.67 -26.56 4.30
N TYR A 432 32.63 -26.00 4.94
CA TYR A 432 31.86 -24.90 4.38
C TYR A 432 32.72 -23.65 4.13
N ARG A 433 33.65 -23.31 5.03
CA ARG A 433 34.58 -22.18 4.81
C ARG A 433 35.53 -22.42 3.63
N GLU A 434 35.97 -23.65 3.40
CA GLU A 434 36.85 -23.99 2.27
C GLU A 434 36.13 -24.02 0.92
N ARG A 435 34.90 -24.55 0.86
CA ARG A 435 34.25 -24.94 -0.41
C ARG A 435 32.77 -24.57 -0.54
N GLY A 436 32.12 -24.12 0.53
CA GLY A 436 30.67 -23.95 0.58
C GLY A 436 29.94 -25.28 0.80
N PRO A 437 28.63 -25.36 0.50
CA PRO A 437 27.90 -26.62 0.51
C PRO A 437 28.39 -27.60 -0.56
N ASP A 438 28.20 -28.89 -0.32
CA ASP A 438 28.34 -29.91 -1.36
C ASP A 438 27.36 -29.63 -2.52
N GLU A 439 27.76 -29.97 -3.75
CA GLU A 439 27.07 -29.64 -5.02
C GLU A 439 26.90 -28.14 -5.36
N SER A 440 27.48 -27.21 -4.58
CA SER A 440 27.34 -25.77 -4.86
C SER A 440 28.14 -25.29 -6.09
N ILE A 441 27.54 -24.39 -6.87
CA ILE A 441 28.13 -23.88 -8.12
C ILE A 441 28.98 -22.64 -7.84
N HIS A 442 30.29 -22.72 -8.09
CA HIS A 442 31.20 -21.57 -7.96
C HIS A 442 31.02 -20.59 -9.13
N VAL A 443 30.61 -19.35 -8.83
CA VAL A 443 30.29 -18.33 -9.82
C VAL A 443 31.04 -17.01 -9.58
N SER A 444 31.43 -16.35 -10.67
CA SER A 444 31.87 -14.96 -10.66
C SER A 444 31.16 -14.14 -11.73
N VAL A 445 30.55 -13.05 -11.26
CA VAL A 445 29.98 -11.98 -12.10
C VAL A 445 31.05 -11.24 -12.90
N LYS A 446 32.31 -11.27 -12.43
CA LYS A 446 33.42 -10.44 -12.95
C LYS A 446 34.30 -11.17 -13.97
N THR A 447 34.47 -12.49 -13.84
CA THR A 447 35.21 -13.34 -14.80
C THR A 447 34.29 -14.19 -15.67
N GLU A 448 32.96 -14.06 -15.50
CA GLU A 448 31.90 -14.87 -16.11
C GLU A 448 31.95 -16.39 -15.82
N GLN A 449 32.85 -16.81 -14.93
CA GLN A 449 33.02 -18.18 -14.49
C GLN A 449 31.74 -18.74 -13.83
N GLY A 450 31.39 -19.99 -14.16
CA GLY A 450 30.24 -20.72 -13.61
C GLY A 450 28.85 -20.22 -14.07
N LEU A 451 28.75 -19.04 -14.69
CA LEU A 451 27.45 -18.42 -15.00
C LEU A 451 26.60 -19.25 -15.97
N ASN A 452 27.22 -19.97 -16.92
CA ASN A 452 26.50 -20.82 -17.88
C ASN A 452 25.98 -22.12 -17.24
N GLU A 453 26.72 -22.66 -16.27
CA GLU A 453 26.34 -23.83 -15.48
C GLU A 453 25.16 -23.49 -14.56
N LEU A 454 25.27 -22.40 -13.79
CA LEU A 454 24.18 -21.87 -12.98
C LEU A 454 22.92 -21.57 -13.83
N LYS A 455 23.09 -20.96 -15.01
CA LYS A 455 21.98 -20.71 -15.94
C LYS A 455 21.29 -21.99 -16.42
N ASN A 456 22.01 -23.09 -16.57
CA ASN A 456 21.41 -24.37 -16.96
C ASN A 456 20.71 -25.02 -15.76
N LYS A 457 21.34 -25.02 -14.58
CA LYS A 457 20.71 -25.55 -13.35
C LYS A 457 19.42 -24.83 -12.97
N VAL A 458 19.39 -23.51 -13.14
CA VAL A 458 18.18 -22.68 -12.98
C VAL A 458 17.08 -23.07 -13.96
N LYS A 459 17.39 -23.44 -15.21
CA LYS A 459 16.38 -23.90 -16.19
C LYS A 459 15.78 -25.24 -15.80
N GLU A 460 16.61 -26.20 -15.39
CA GLU A 460 16.16 -27.52 -14.91
C GLU A 460 15.17 -27.36 -13.75
N VAL A 461 15.58 -26.63 -12.72
CA VAL A 461 14.79 -26.39 -11.50
C VAL A 461 13.48 -25.66 -11.80
N LEU A 462 13.51 -24.59 -12.60
CA LEU A 462 12.29 -23.85 -12.95
C LEU A 462 11.33 -24.67 -13.84
N SER A 463 11.85 -25.54 -14.71
CA SER A 463 11.02 -26.43 -15.51
C SER A 463 10.31 -27.46 -14.62
N SER A 464 11.05 -28.09 -13.69
CA SER A 464 10.48 -29.03 -12.72
C SER A 464 9.45 -28.37 -11.79
N GLU A 465 9.69 -27.13 -11.34
CA GLU A 465 8.74 -26.42 -10.48
C GLU A 465 7.45 -26.06 -11.24
N MET A 466 7.55 -25.70 -12.53
CA MET A 466 6.38 -25.51 -13.39
C MET A 466 5.59 -26.82 -13.59
N GLU A 467 6.27 -27.96 -13.74
CA GLU A 467 5.63 -29.27 -13.88
C GLU A 467 4.83 -29.65 -12.62
N LYS A 468 5.33 -29.39 -11.41
CA LYS A 468 4.57 -29.56 -10.16
C LYS A 468 3.33 -28.68 -10.08
N ILE A 469 3.45 -27.41 -10.48
CA ILE A 469 2.32 -26.46 -10.47
C ILE A 469 1.24 -26.93 -11.46
N GLN A 470 1.64 -27.46 -12.62
CA GLN A 470 0.74 -27.99 -13.63
C GLN A 470 0.14 -29.37 -13.27
N SER A 471 0.83 -30.21 -12.49
CA SER A 471 0.29 -31.49 -12.01
C SER A 471 -0.82 -31.32 -10.96
N GLY A 472 -0.93 -30.14 -10.35
CA GLY A 472 -1.91 -29.82 -9.33
C GLY A 472 -1.51 -30.29 -7.92
N GLU A 473 -0.26 -30.73 -7.73
CA GLU A 473 0.32 -31.02 -6.42
C GLU A 473 0.54 -29.73 -5.61
N LYS A 474 -0.56 -29.16 -5.11
CA LYS A 474 -0.51 -28.13 -4.08
C LYS A 474 0.11 -28.74 -2.82
N THR A 475 1.36 -28.39 -2.56
CA THR A 475 1.89 -28.45 -1.20
C THR A 475 0.99 -27.57 -0.33
N ASP A 476 0.29 -28.17 0.64
CA ASP A 476 -0.40 -27.41 1.68
C ASP A 476 0.69 -26.80 2.58
N GLN A 477 1.13 -25.59 2.22
CA GLN A 477 2.21 -24.85 2.88
C GLN A 477 1.77 -24.29 4.23
N SER A 478 1.36 -25.17 5.15
CA SER A 478 1.18 -24.85 6.57
C SER A 478 2.54 -24.73 7.26
N VAL A 479 3.32 -23.73 6.88
CA VAL A 479 4.55 -23.37 7.60
C VAL A 479 4.17 -23.00 9.03
N ALA A 480 4.69 -23.75 9.98
CA ALA A 480 4.41 -23.51 11.39
C ALA A 480 4.97 -22.14 11.79
N THR A 481 4.08 -21.24 12.23
CA THR A 481 4.45 -20.07 13.02
C THR A 481 4.87 -20.57 14.40
N CYS A 482 6.17 -20.56 14.66
CA CYS A 482 6.78 -20.68 15.98
C CYS A 482 7.06 -19.28 16.54
#